data_AF-A0A815VN73-F1
#
_entry.id   AF-A0A815VN73-F1
#
_cell.length_a   1.000
_cell.length_b   1.000
_cell.length_c   1.000
_cell.angle_alpha   90.00
_cell.angle_beta   90.00
_cell.angle_gamma   90.00
#
_symmetry.space_group_name_H-M   'P 1'
#
loop_
_entity.id
_entity.type
_entity.pdbx_description
1 polymer ?
#
loop_
_entity_poly.entity_id
_entity_poly.type
_entity_poly.pdbx_seq_one_letter_code
_entity_poly.pdbx_strand_id
1 'polypeptide(L)'
;MTRVYSLKFYFSIENNRNDTLDYSFNINIQSQETSNIVCCSVNTVTYHVFTLPFEFIKLVSIGNIFPNIVFNNVIELWIHDIVPFQYEFFLRITQSFPLLQRLFVTDLTSLSYQRKKSPNNIQADQIVKYPHLILLDIKGLNNDCIEQFLNETKTYLPCLTILRVSYEQLQITTEDFTREVTRKNCANVRRLITGREIVGSKDYHNYFPLL
;
A
#
# COMPACT_ATOMS: atom_id res chain seq x y z
N MET A 1 9.65 -26.42 -33.38
CA MET A 1 9.28 -27.06 -32.11
C MET A 1 8.59 -26.03 -31.24
N THR A 2 7.26 -26.10 -31.14
CA THR A 2 6.46 -25.21 -30.30
C THR A 2 6.62 -25.67 -28.85
N ARG A 3 7.23 -24.85 -27.98
CA ARG A 3 7.29 -25.15 -26.55
C ARG A 3 5.91 -24.91 -25.96
N VAL A 4 5.27 -25.98 -25.52
CA VAL A 4 4.02 -25.90 -24.75
C VAL A 4 4.40 -25.55 -23.32
N TYR A 5 4.02 -24.35 -22.87
CA TYR A 5 4.14 -23.96 -21.47
C TYR A 5 2.82 -24.27 -20.77
N SER A 6 2.86 -25.05 -19.69
CA SER A 6 1.73 -25.19 -18.78
C SER A 6 1.71 -23.97 -17.86
N LEU A 7 0.80 -23.03 -18.09
CA LEU A 7 0.57 -21.91 -17.19
C LEU A 7 -0.48 -22.30 -16.15
N LYS A 8 -0.19 -22.07 -14.88
CA LYS A 8 -1.18 -22.16 -13.80
C LYS A 8 -1.66 -20.74 -13.48
N PHE A 9 -2.97 -20.57 -13.33
CA PHE A 9 -3.57 -19.28 -13.05
C PHE A 9 -4.21 -19.29 -11.66
N TYR A 10 -3.93 -18.26 -10.86
CA TYR A 10 -4.62 -17.98 -9.62
C TYR A 10 -5.70 -16.93 -9.87
N PHE A 11 -6.93 -17.21 -9.43
CA PHE A 11 -8.05 -16.28 -9.53
C PHE A 11 -8.40 -15.76 -8.14
N SER A 12 -8.45 -14.43 -7.99
CA SER A 12 -8.97 -13.77 -6.79
C SER A 12 -10.13 -12.85 -7.16
N ILE A 13 -11.09 -12.72 -6.24
CA ILE A 13 -12.22 -11.81 -6.37
C ILE A 13 -12.07 -10.73 -5.30
N GLU A 14 -12.08 -9.45 -5.67
CA GLU A 14 -12.13 -8.37 -4.70
C GLU A 14 -13.42 -8.44 -3.86
N ASN A 15 -13.30 -8.20 -2.56
CA ASN A 15 -14.40 -8.23 -1.58
C ASN A 15 -14.97 -9.62 -1.22
N ASN A 16 -14.38 -10.73 -1.67
CA ASN A 16 -14.71 -12.06 -1.14
C ASN A 16 -13.47 -12.72 -0.51
N ARG A 17 -13.53 -13.03 0.79
CA ARG A 17 -12.42 -13.66 1.55
C ARG A 17 -12.31 -15.16 1.31
N ASN A 18 -13.33 -15.81 0.74
CA ASN A 18 -13.50 -17.27 0.81
C ASN A 18 -13.36 -18.03 -0.51
N ASP A 19 -13.14 -17.38 -1.65
CA ASP A 19 -13.11 -18.10 -2.92
C ASP A 19 -11.68 -18.31 -3.41
N THR A 20 -11.21 -19.54 -3.25
CA THR A 20 -10.02 -20.08 -3.93
C THR A 20 -10.51 -21.10 -4.95
N LEU A 21 -10.42 -20.74 -6.23
CA LEU A 21 -10.63 -21.70 -7.32
C LEU A 21 -9.33 -21.78 -8.12
N ASP A 22 -8.61 -22.89 -7.92
CA ASP A 22 -7.39 -23.23 -8.65
C ASP A 22 -7.82 -23.84 -10.00
N TYR A 23 -7.81 -23.02 -11.06
CA TYR A 23 -8.08 -23.50 -12.42
C TYR A 23 -6.78 -23.64 -13.19
N SER A 24 -6.51 -24.85 -13.68
CA SER A 24 -5.41 -25.09 -14.61
C SER A 24 -5.95 -25.09 -16.05
N PHE A 25 -5.42 -24.19 -16.89
CA PHE A 25 -5.70 -24.16 -18.31
C PHE A 25 -4.38 -24.19 -19.08
N ASN A 26 -4.26 -25.12 -20.04
CA ASN A 26 -3.13 -25.14 -20.95
C ASN A 26 -3.36 -24.08 -22.04
N ILE A 27 -2.74 -22.91 -21.91
CA ILE A 27 -2.80 -21.86 -22.94
C ILE A 27 -1.50 -21.88 -23.74
N ASN A 28 -1.64 -21.99 -25.06
CA ASN A 28 -0.53 -21.99 -26.00
C ASN A 28 -0.22 -20.54 -26.40
N ILE A 29 0.60 -19.83 -25.63
CA ILE A 29 0.92 -18.40 -25.88
C ILE A 29 2.30 -18.26 -26.54
N GLN A 30 2.32 -17.64 -27.72
CA GLN A 30 3.54 -17.07 -28.34
C GLN A 30 3.59 -15.56 -28.04
N SER A 31 3.97 -15.15 -26.83
CA SER A 31 4.31 -13.74 -26.60
C SER A 31 5.35 -13.60 -25.48
N GLN A 32 6.28 -12.67 -25.70
CA GLN A 32 7.45 -12.42 -24.86
C GLN A 32 7.22 -11.36 -23.78
N GLU A 33 6.00 -10.86 -23.61
CA GLU A 33 5.70 -9.83 -22.61
C GLU A 33 4.44 -10.22 -21.85
N THR A 34 4.64 -10.85 -20.70
CA THR A 34 3.56 -11.22 -19.82
C THR A 34 3.36 -10.11 -18.79
N SER A 35 2.58 -9.09 -19.14
CA SER A 35 1.92 -8.25 -18.14
C SER A 35 0.93 -9.13 -17.38
N ASN A 36 1.41 -9.73 -16.28
CA ASN A 36 0.85 -10.92 -15.61
C ASN A 36 -0.39 -10.70 -14.76
N ILE A 37 -1.10 -9.58 -14.94
CA ILE A 37 -2.32 -9.29 -14.20
C ILE A 37 -3.36 -8.80 -15.21
N VAL A 38 -4.37 -9.63 -15.46
CA VAL A 38 -5.58 -9.18 -16.13
C VAL A 38 -6.58 -8.83 -15.03
N CYS A 39 -6.81 -7.53 -14.86
CA CYS A 39 -7.87 -7.00 -14.03
C CYS A 39 -9.12 -6.88 -14.90
N CYS A 40 -10.12 -7.74 -14.66
CA CYS A 40 -11.40 -7.67 -15.35
C CYS A 40 -12.48 -7.25 -14.36
N SER A 41 -13.18 -6.15 -14.66
CA SER A 41 -14.36 -5.73 -13.91
C SER A 41 -15.62 -6.22 -14.62
N VAL A 42 -16.37 -7.13 -14.02
CA VAL A 42 -17.69 -7.55 -14.51
C VAL A 42 -18.71 -7.27 -13.41
N ASN A 43 -19.74 -6.47 -13.70
CA ASN A 43 -20.84 -6.17 -12.78
C ASN A 43 -20.36 -5.76 -11.36
N THR A 44 -19.46 -4.76 -11.27
CA THR A 44 -18.86 -4.23 -10.02
C THR A 44 -17.94 -5.18 -9.23
N VAL A 45 -17.64 -6.35 -9.78
CA VAL A 45 -16.72 -7.32 -9.18
C VAL A 45 -15.41 -7.31 -9.97
N THR A 46 -14.30 -7.08 -9.26
CA THR A 46 -12.95 -7.13 -9.83
C THR A 46 -12.37 -8.52 -9.66
N TYR A 47 -11.92 -9.11 -10.77
CA TYR A 47 -11.19 -10.36 -10.79
C TYR A 47 -9.71 -10.10 -11.03
N HIS A 48 -8.87 -10.70 -10.19
CA HIS A 48 -7.42 -10.72 -10.36
C HIS A 48 -6.98 -12.09 -10.84
N VAL A 49 -6.36 -12.13 -12.02
CA VAL A 49 -5.79 -13.36 -12.58
C VAL A 49 -4.28 -13.23 -12.56
N PHE A 50 -3.60 -14.17 -11.90
CA PHE A 50 -2.14 -14.19 -11.77
C PHE A 50 -1.56 -15.47 -12.34
N THR A 51 -0.39 -15.41 -12.95
CA THR A 51 0.38 -16.60 -13.33
C THR A 51 1.19 -17.13 -12.15
N LEU A 52 1.25 -18.47 -12.00
CA LEU A 52 2.12 -19.14 -11.04
C LEU A 52 3.39 -19.71 -11.72
N PRO A 53 4.57 -19.61 -11.08
CA PRO A 53 4.83 -18.89 -9.83
C PRO A 53 4.73 -17.36 -9.99
N PHE A 54 4.50 -16.64 -8.88
CA PHE A 54 4.40 -15.18 -8.88
C PHE A 54 5.78 -14.53 -9.10
N GLU A 55 6.23 -14.45 -10.35
CA GLU A 55 7.56 -13.92 -10.71
C GLU A 55 7.58 -12.40 -10.96
N PHE A 56 6.43 -11.73 -10.88
CA PHE A 56 6.36 -10.29 -11.12
C PHE A 56 6.88 -9.49 -9.92
N ILE A 57 7.56 -8.38 -10.24
CA ILE A 57 8.13 -7.46 -9.24
C ILE A 57 7.19 -6.32 -8.85
N LYS A 58 6.13 -6.11 -9.66
CA LYS A 58 5.19 -4.99 -9.55
C LYS A 58 3.77 -5.53 -9.54
N LEU A 59 2.99 -5.10 -8.56
CA LEU A 59 1.55 -5.34 -8.48
C LEU A 59 0.83 -4.00 -8.48
N VAL A 60 0.05 -3.75 -9.52
CA VAL A 60 -0.61 -2.46 -9.74
C VAL A 60 -2.12 -2.64 -9.76
N SER A 61 -2.85 -1.67 -9.21
CA SER A 61 -4.31 -1.60 -9.24
C SER A 61 -5.01 -2.78 -8.56
N ILE A 62 -4.61 -3.05 -7.31
CA ILE A 62 -5.31 -3.98 -6.42
C ILE A 62 -6.07 -3.22 -5.33
N GLY A 63 -7.25 -3.70 -4.95
CA GLY A 63 -7.99 -3.20 -3.80
C GLY A 63 -7.32 -3.53 -2.46
N ASN A 64 -7.95 -3.09 -1.36
CA ASN A 64 -7.48 -3.31 0.00
C ASN A 64 -7.82 -4.72 0.55
N ILE A 65 -8.61 -5.49 -0.20
CA ILE A 65 -8.95 -6.88 0.07
C ILE A 65 -8.31 -7.77 -0.99
N PHE A 66 -7.11 -8.25 -0.69
CA PHE A 66 -6.40 -9.26 -1.48
C PHE A 66 -6.32 -10.59 -0.72
N PRO A 67 -6.19 -11.72 -1.46
CA PRO A 67 -6.09 -13.05 -0.88
C PRO A 67 -4.89 -13.17 0.05
N ASN A 68 -4.94 -14.12 0.98
CA ASN A 68 -3.83 -14.42 1.89
C ASN A 68 -2.71 -15.19 1.18
N ILE A 69 -2.06 -14.50 0.25
CA ILE A 69 -0.97 -15.00 -0.59
C ILE A 69 0.28 -14.20 -0.31
N VAL A 70 1.41 -14.89 -0.22
CA VAL A 70 2.72 -14.26 -0.11
C VAL A 70 3.32 -14.06 -1.49
N PHE A 71 3.44 -12.81 -1.91
CA PHE A 71 4.07 -12.37 -3.15
C PHE A 71 5.55 -12.07 -2.90
N ASN A 72 6.37 -13.13 -2.86
CA ASN A 72 7.79 -13.05 -2.48
C ASN A 72 8.63 -12.11 -3.36
N ASN A 73 8.24 -11.89 -4.62
CA ASN A 73 9.03 -11.10 -5.57
C ASN A 73 8.53 -9.66 -5.72
N VAL A 74 7.36 -9.32 -5.17
CA VAL A 74 6.75 -7.99 -5.35
C VAL A 74 7.44 -6.99 -4.43
N ILE A 75 8.07 -6.00 -5.05
CA ILE A 75 8.76 -4.89 -4.38
C ILE A 75 8.03 -3.56 -4.54
N GLU A 76 7.07 -3.47 -5.46
CA GLU A 76 6.30 -2.25 -5.73
C GLU A 76 4.82 -2.58 -5.84
N LEU A 77 4.01 -1.91 -5.01
CA LEU A 77 2.59 -2.18 -4.83
C LEU A 77 1.79 -0.88 -4.96
N TRP A 78 0.76 -0.92 -5.80
CA TRP A 78 -0.18 0.18 -5.97
C TRP A 78 -1.58 -0.26 -5.57
N ILE A 79 -2.10 0.36 -4.53
CA ILE A 79 -3.40 0.09 -3.95
C ILE A 79 -4.34 1.25 -4.24
N HIS A 80 -5.48 0.91 -4.83
CA HIS A 80 -6.54 1.86 -5.14
C HIS A 80 -7.84 1.28 -4.62
N ASP A 81 -8.48 1.97 -3.69
CA ASP A 81 -9.76 1.50 -3.14
C ASP A 81 -10.73 2.65 -2.89
N ILE A 82 -12.01 2.32 -2.87
CA ILE A 82 -13.13 3.17 -2.45
C ILE A 82 -13.57 2.83 -1.01
N VAL A 83 -13.14 1.69 -0.47
CA VAL A 83 -13.41 1.26 0.89
C VAL A 83 -12.36 1.83 1.84
N PRO A 84 -12.74 2.38 3.01
CA PRO A 84 -11.78 2.89 3.98
C PRO A 84 -10.82 1.80 4.44
N PHE A 85 -9.55 2.15 4.56
CA PHE A 85 -8.52 1.26 5.08
C PHE A 85 -8.70 1.05 6.58
N GLN A 86 -8.89 -0.21 6.98
CA GLN A 86 -8.96 -0.63 8.39
C GLN A 86 -7.56 -0.98 8.92
N TYR A 87 -7.37 -1.17 10.22
CA TYR A 87 -6.05 -1.50 10.78
C TYR A 87 -5.45 -2.80 10.17
N GLU A 88 -6.30 -3.79 9.91
CA GLU A 88 -5.93 -5.08 9.32
C GLU A 88 -5.38 -4.92 7.89
N PHE A 89 -5.63 -3.80 7.22
CA PHE A 89 -5.01 -3.48 5.94
C PHE A 89 -3.48 -3.40 6.06
N PHE A 90 -2.98 -2.65 7.05
CA PHE A 90 -1.55 -2.43 7.23
C PHE A 90 -0.84 -3.75 7.53
N LEU A 91 -1.44 -4.59 8.38
CA LEU A 91 -0.91 -5.91 8.70
C LEU A 91 -0.88 -6.81 7.45
N ARG A 92 -1.97 -6.85 6.68
CA ARG A 92 -2.07 -7.67 5.46
C ARG A 92 -1.01 -7.32 4.42
N ILE A 93 -0.66 -6.04 4.26
CA ILE A 93 0.42 -5.66 3.34
C ILE A 93 1.73 -6.32 3.77
N THR A 94 2.10 -6.20 5.04
CA THR A 94 3.39 -6.76 5.51
C THR A 94 3.46 -8.28 5.43
N GLN A 95 2.33 -8.97 5.61
CA GLN A 95 2.23 -10.42 5.48
C GLN A 95 2.33 -10.90 4.03
N SER A 96 1.71 -10.15 3.11
CA SER A 96 1.61 -10.55 1.71
C SER A 96 2.80 -10.08 0.86
N PHE A 97 3.48 -9.01 1.28
CA PHE A 97 4.55 -8.36 0.51
C PHE A 97 5.81 -8.16 1.37
N PRO A 98 6.52 -9.25 1.74
CA PRO A 98 7.62 -9.18 2.69
C PRO A 98 8.80 -8.34 2.20
N LEU A 99 9.01 -8.22 0.87
CA LEU A 99 10.10 -7.45 0.26
C LEU A 99 9.67 -6.07 -0.26
N LEU A 100 8.52 -5.55 0.19
CA LEU A 100 7.95 -4.31 -0.34
C LEU A 100 8.88 -3.11 -0.12
N GLN A 101 9.25 -2.45 -1.22
CA GLN A 101 10.09 -1.25 -1.23
C GLN A 101 9.32 0.03 -1.56
N ARG A 102 8.24 -0.08 -2.33
CA ARG A 102 7.48 1.07 -2.82
C ARG A 102 5.99 0.81 -2.66
N LEU A 103 5.33 1.65 -1.88
CA LEU A 103 3.91 1.56 -1.62
C LEU A 103 3.22 2.84 -2.10
N PHE A 104 2.27 2.67 -3.00
CA PHE A 104 1.38 3.72 -3.47
C PHE A 104 -0.03 3.39 -2.96
N VAL A 105 -0.60 4.25 -2.13
CA VAL A 105 -1.97 4.06 -1.63
C VAL A 105 -2.79 5.26 -2.03
N THR A 106 -3.88 5.01 -2.73
CA THR A 106 -4.85 6.02 -3.12
C THR A 106 -6.23 5.63 -2.61
N ASP A 107 -6.83 6.49 -1.81
CA ASP A 107 -8.26 6.41 -1.50
C ASP A 107 -9.02 7.22 -2.55
N LEU A 108 -9.90 6.55 -3.31
CA LEU A 108 -10.74 7.15 -4.33
C LEU A 108 -12.09 7.61 -3.78
N THR A 109 -12.39 7.37 -2.50
CA THR A 109 -13.60 7.94 -1.92
C THR A 109 -13.51 9.45 -1.81
N SER A 110 -14.44 10.11 -2.51
CA SER A 110 -14.66 11.55 -2.51
C SER A 110 -14.44 12.17 -1.12
N LEU A 111 -13.66 13.25 -1.09
CA LEU A 111 -13.37 14.17 0.01
C LEU A 111 -14.61 14.68 0.79
N SER A 112 -15.82 14.29 0.39
CA SER A 112 -17.12 14.70 0.97
C SER A 112 -17.65 13.79 2.08
N TYR A 113 -17.14 12.56 2.24
CA TYR A 113 -17.56 11.72 3.38
C TYR A 113 -16.67 12.01 4.59
N GLN A 114 -17.12 12.95 5.43
CA GLN A 114 -16.68 13.03 6.83
C GLN A 114 -17.08 11.74 7.53
N ARG A 115 -16.25 10.70 7.39
CA ARG A 115 -16.46 9.43 8.08
C ARG A 115 -16.25 9.69 9.57
N LYS A 116 -17.28 9.39 10.36
CA LYS A 116 -17.21 9.32 11.82
C LYS A 116 -16.01 8.45 12.20
N LYS A 117 -15.19 8.91 13.16
CA LYS A 117 -14.13 8.11 13.80
C LYS A 117 -14.64 6.69 13.98
N SER A 118 -13.95 5.71 13.40
CA SER A 118 -14.29 4.30 13.63
C SER A 118 -14.30 4.07 15.15
N PRO A 119 -15.40 3.59 15.75
CA PRO A 119 -15.57 3.58 17.19
C PRO A 119 -14.73 2.51 17.91
N ASN A 120 -13.82 1.81 17.23
CA ASN A 120 -12.93 0.84 17.84
C ASN A 120 -11.55 0.92 17.20
N ASN A 121 -10.72 1.85 17.70
CA ASN A 121 -9.28 1.65 17.71
C ASN A 121 -9.01 0.47 18.65
N ILE A 122 -9.21 -0.75 18.16
CA ILE A 122 -8.52 -1.90 18.75
C ILE A 122 -7.05 -1.56 18.52
N GLN A 123 -6.41 -1.01 19.55
CA GLN A 123 -4.96 -1.02 19.66
C GLN A 123 -4.57 -2.48 19.54
N ALA A 124 -4.18 -2.91 18.35
CA ALA A 124 -3.34 -4.06 18.27
C ALA A 124 -2.03 -3.63 18.93
N ASP A 125 -1.63 -4.33 19.97
CA ASP A 125 -0.35 -4.12 20.68
C ASP A 125 0.89 -4.39 19.80
N GLN A 126 0.68 -4.62 18.50
CA GLN A 126 1.70 -4.98 17.55
C GLN A 126 2.03 -3.81 16.61
N ILE A 127 3.30 -3.41 16.64
CA ILE A 127 3.87 -2.49 15.65
C ILE A 127 4.01 -3.22 14.32
N VAL A 128 3.36 -2.70 13.29
CA VAL A 128 3.47 -3.20 11.91
C VAL A 128 4.83 -2.76 11.34
N LYS A 129 5.60 -3.68 10.78
CA LYS A 129 6.98 -3.39 10.33
C LYS A 129 7.06 -3.45 8.81
N TYR A 130 7.57 -2.38 8.21
CA TYR A 130 7.91 -2.36 6.79
C TYR A 130 9.44 -2.21 6.64
N PRO A 131 10.21 -3.30 6.82
CA PRO A 131 11.66 -3.23 6.93
C PRO A 131 12.36 -2.76 5.66
N HIS A 132 11.71 -2.90 4.49
CA HIS A 132 12.29 -2.56 3.19
C HIS A 132 11.64 -1.36 2.52
N LEU A 133 10.64 -0.71 3.15
CA LEU A 133 9.89 0.36 2.49
C LEU A 133 10.74 1.62 2.37
N ILE A 134 11.08 1.98 1.13
CA ILE A 134 11.90 3.13 0.75
C ILE A 134 11.02 4.32 0.37
N LEU A 135 9.92 4.05 -0.32
CA LEU A 135 8.99 5.07 -0.83
C LEU A 135 7.57 4.78 -0.35
N LEU A 136 6.95 5.79 0.26
CA LEU A 136 5.54 5.81 0.61
C LEU A 136 4.86 6.99 -0.09
N ASP A 137 3.90 6.69 -0.96
CA ASP A 137 3.09 7.68 -1.67
C ASP A 137 1.62 7.52 -1.26
N ILE A 138 1.10 8.52 -0.58
CA ILE A 138 -0.23 8.57 0.00
C ILE A 138 -1.01 9.68 -0.69
N LYS A 139 -2.13 9.33 -1.31
CA LYS A 139 -3.03 10.30 -1.98
C LYS A 139 -4.47 10.10 -1.57
N GLY A 140 -5.09 11.15 -1.05
CA GLY A 140 -6.54 11.16 -0.73
C GLY A 140 -6.92 10.36 0.53
N LEU A 141 -5.98 9.74 1.25
CA LEU A 141 -6.27 9.03 2.50
C LEU A 141 -6.70 10.00 3.60
N ASN A 142 -7.49 9.51 4.56
CA ASN A 142 -7.81 10.29 5.76
C ASN A 142 -6.59 10.42 6.71
N ASN A 143 -6.64 11.41 7.60
CA ASN A 143 -5.54 11.69 8.54
C ASN A 143 -5.28 10.51 9.50
N ASP A 144 -6.30 9.73 9.84
CA ASP A 144 -6.16 8.54 10.71
C ASP A 144 -5.26 7.49 10.06
N CYS A 145 -5.42 7.22 8.76
CA CYS A 145 -4.59 6.26 8.03
C CYS A 145 -3.16 6.78 7.84
N ILE A 146 -3.01 8.08 7.61
CA ILE A 146 -1.69 8.72 7.52
C ILE A 146 -0.98 8.60 8.87
N GLU A 147 -1.70 8.84 9.96
CA GLU A 147 -1.18 8.63 11.30
C GLU A 147 -0.77 7.16 11.53
N GLN A 148 -1.55 6.18 11.05
CA GLN A 148 -1.16 4.76 11.17
C GLN A 148 0.22 4.48 10.55
N PHE A 149 0.53 5.07 9.39
CA PHE A 149 1.86 4.93 8.78
C PHE A 149 2.95 5.71 9.53
N LEU A 150 2.68 6.98 9.88
CA LEU A 150 3.73 7.86 10.40
C LEU A 150 4.00 7.69 11.89
N ASN A 151 3.04 7.20 12.67
CA ASN A 151 3.21 7.01 14.12
C ASN A 151 4.07 5.78 14.43
N GLU A 152 5.18 5.98 15.12
CA GLU A 152 6.17 4.95 15.47
C GLU A 152 5.63 3.85 16.40
N THR A 153 4.57 4.15 17.16
CA THR A 153 3.91 3.19 18.06
C THR A 153 2.96 2.26 17.30
N LYS A 154 2.65 2.58 16.04
CA LYS A 154 1.75 1.81 15.16
C LYS A 154 2.52 1.12 14.04
N THR A 155 3.46 1.84 13.43
CA THR A 155 4.24 1.36 12.29
C THR A 155 5.72 1.69 12.46
N TYR A 156 6.61 0.78 12.03
CA TYR A 156 8.05 1.01 11.97
C TYR A 156 8.54 1.04 10.52
N LEU A 157 9.11 2.19 10.12
CA LEU A 157 9.56 2.49 8.75
C LEU A 157 11.07 2.82 8.69
N PRO A 158 11.97 1.86 8.99
CA PRO A 158 13.40 2.14 9.13
C PRO A 158 14.06 2.68 7.86
N CYS A 159 13.59 2.26 6.68
CA CYS A 159 14.20 2.58 5.39
C CYS A 159 13.49 3.68 4.62
N LEU A 160 12.48 4.34 5.21
CA LEU A 160 11.71 5.37 4.50
C LEU A 160 12.61 6.56 4.17
N THR A 161 12.82 6.81 2.88
CA THR A 161 13.63 7.92 2.37
C THR A 161 12.83 8.87 1.50
N ILE A 162 11.72 8.42 0.91
CA ILE A 162 10.85 9.22 0.06
C ILE A 162 9.43 9.16 0.61
N LEU A 163 8.91 10.32 1.01
CA LEU A 163 7.52 10.47 1.45
C LEU A 163 6.79 11.40 0.48
N ARG A 164 5.69 10.93 -0.11
CA ARG A 164 4.74 11.77 -0.84
C ARG A 164 3.40 11.76 -0.12
N VAL A 165 2.93 12.94 0.28
CA VAL A 165 1.71 13.16 1.07
C VAL A 165 1.30 14.62 0.94
N SER A 166 0.02 14.98 1.03
CA SER A 166 -0.39 16.39 1.04
C SER A 166 0.24 17.12 2.24
N TYR A 167 0.67 18.36 2.03
CA TYR A 167 1.22 19.18 3.12
C TYR A 167 0.23 19.37 4.25
N GLU A 168 -1.04 19.66 3.94
CA GLU A 168 -2.10 19.90 4.91
C GLU A 168 -2.33 18.67 5.79
N GLN A 169 -2.36 17.49 5.18
CA GLN A 169 -2.51 16.24 5.91
C GLN A 169 -1.29 15.95 6.79
N LEU A 170 -0.09 16.17 6.25
CA LEU A 170 1.15 16.01 7.00
C LEU A 170 1.20 16.96 8.21
N GLN A 171 0.84 18.23 8.01
CA GLN A 171 0.78 19.24 9.06
C GLN A 171 -0.21 18.84 10.16
N ILE A 172 -1.40 18.36 9.80
CA ILE A 172 -2.39 17.87 10.77
C ILE A 172 -1.88 16.63 11.53
N THR A 173 -1.37 15.62 10.83
CA THR A 173 -0.91 14.37 11.46
C THR A 173 0.29 14.58 12.38
N THR A 174 1.15 15.56 12.07
CA THR A 174 2.35 15.89 12.86
C THR A 174 2.12 16.99 13.90
N GLU A 175 0.89 17.51 14.03
CA GLU A 175 0.56 18.66 14.89
C GLU A 175 1.53 19.83 14.65
N ASP A 176 1.56 20.35 13.42
CA ASP A 176 2.48 21.43 13.00
C ASP A 176 3.97 21.07 13.19
N PHE A 177 4.31 19.80 13.00
CA PHE A 177 5.66 19.26 13.19
C PHE A 177 6.14 19.34 14.66
N THR A 178 5.25 19.11 15.63
CA THR A 178 5.58 19.07 17.07
C THR A 178 5.34 17.70 17.73
N ARG A 179 4.58 16.80 17.09
CA ARG A 179 4.18 15.49 17.60
C ARG A 179 5.28 14.40 17.56
N GLU A 180 6.09 14.31 18.61
CA GLU A 180 7.27 13.43 18.68
C GLU A 180 7.09 11.99 18.16
N VAL A 181 5.95 11.33 18.43
CA VAL A 181 5.70 9.93 18.01
C VAL A 181 5.67 9.74 16.49
N THR A 182 5.53 10.81 15.70
CA THR A 182 5.60 10.74 14.23
C THR A 182 6.98 11.08 13.67
N ARG A 183 7.85 11.68 14.50
CA ARG A 183 9.16 12.19 14.10
C ARG A 183 10.10 11.08 13.64
N LYS A 184 10.13 9.94 14.35
CA LYS A 184 11.11 8.86 14.08
C LYS A 184 10.95 8.23 12.71
N ASN A 185 9.71 7.98 12.26
CA ASN A 185 9.47 7.46 10.92
C ASN A 185 9.76 8.50 9.83
N CYS A 186 9.74 9.81 10.17
CA CYS A 186 10.09 10.90 9.25
C CYS A 186 11.60 11.20 9.22
N ALA A 187 12.35 10.84 10.25
CA ALA A 187 13.74 11.25 10.45
C ALA A 187 14.70 10.84 9.31
N ASN A 188 14.41 9.74 8.62
CA ASN A 188 15.22 9.22 7.51
C ASN A 188 14.77 9.74 6.12
N VAL A 189 13.71 10.54 6.06
CA VAL A 189 13.19 11.08 4.80
C VAL A 189 14.18 12.10 4.22
N ARG A 190 14.67 11.81 3.02
CA ARG A 190 15.58 12.66 2.21
C ARG A 190 14.88 13.37 1.07
N ARG A 191 13.63 12.99 0.80
CA ARG A 191 12.81 13.63 -0.23
C ARG A 191 11.36 13.63 0.22
N LEU A 192 10.85 14.81 0.50
CA LEU A 192 9.45 15.06 0.80
C LEU A 192 8.76 15.69 -0.41
N ILE A 193 7.62 15.14 -0.83
CA ILE A 193 6.84 15.64 -1.96
C ILE A 193 5.43 15.96 -1.49
N THR A 194 5.10 17.25 -1.44
CA THR A 194 3.87 17.76 -0.80
C THR A 194 2.81 18.30 -1.74
N GLY A 195 3.09 18.39 -3.04
CA GLY A 195 2.19 18.98 -4.04
C GLY A 195 2.07 20.52 -3.98
N ARG A 196 2.65 21.16 -2.97
CA ARG A 196 2.78 22.61 -2.81
C ARG A 196 4.09 22.98 -2.11
N GLU A 197 4.48 24.25 -2.19
CA GLU A 197 5.64 24.77 -1.46
C GLU A 197 5.47 24.63 0.05
N ILE A 198 6.57 24.25 0.71
CA ILE A 198 6.62 24.03 2.15
C ILE A 198 6.95 25.37 2.82
N VAL A 199 6.02 25.89 3.61
CA VAL A 199 6.28 27.03 4.50
C VAL A 199 6.73 26.44 5.84
N GLY A 200 8.03 26.14 5.96
CA GLY A 200 8.57 25.43 7.11
C GLY A 200 8.26 26.15 8.44
N SER A 201 7.68 25.42 9.41
CA SER A 201 7.67 25.87 10.81
C SER A 201 9.10 25.78 11.38
N LYS A 202 9.37 26.41 12.52
CA LYS A 202 10.69 26.31 13.18
C LYS A 202 11.08 24.85 13.46
N ASP A 203 10.09 23.99 13.71
CA ASP A 203 10.29 22.58 14.06
C ASP A 203 10.34 21.64 12.85
N TYR A 204 10.06 22.15 11.65
CA TYR A 204 10.12 21.39 10.40
C TYR A 204 11.48 20.69 10.21
N HIS A 205 12.57 21.39 10.49
CA HIS A 205 13.93 20.84 10.37
C HIS A 205 14.23 19.75 11.42
N ASN A 206 13.55 19.77 12.57
CA ASN A 206 13.66 18.71 13.58
C ASN A 206 12.94 17.43 13.13
N TYR A 207 11.94 17.56 12.28
CA TYR A 207 11.17 16.45 11.72
C TYR A 207 11.83 15.78 10.53
N PHE A 208 12.49 16.58 9.70
CA PHE A 208 13.14 16.13 8.47
C PHE A 208 14.60 16.59 8.43
N PRO A 209 15.47 16.03 9.30
CA PRO A 209 16.86 16.50 9.44
C PRO A 209 17.74 16.21 8.22
N LEU A 210 17.24 15.44 7.23
CA LEU A 210 17.96 15.07 6.02
C LEU A 210 17.43 15.77 4.74
N LEU A 211 16.51 16.73 4.88
CA LEU A 211 16.03 17.61 3.80
C LEU A 211 16.83 18.91 3.75
#